data_AF-A0A932J2X6-F1
#
_entry.id   AF-A0A932J2X6-F1
#
_cell.length_a   1.000
_cell.length_b   1.000
_cell.length_c   1.000
_cell.angle_alpha   90.00
_cell.angle_beta   90.00
_cell.angle_gamma   90.00
#
_symmetry.space_group_name_H-M   'P 1'
#
loop_
_entity.id
_entity.type
_entity.pdbx_description
1 polymer ?
#
loop_
_entity_poly.entity_id
_entity_poly.type
_entity_poly.pdbx_seq_one_letter_code
_entity_poly.pdbx_strand_id
1 'polypeptide(L)'
;RQLTQFYASLPSHDALPDQIKRLLASADKNGLQLSQADYKALPQANTAMLRYQIVLPVKAEYPKILSFLQSTMQEMPSLALESMQLKRAAIDSSEVEARLQLVLFVQAKRAKTNKGAGHE
;
A
#
# COMPACT_ATOMS: atom_id res chain seq x y z
N ARG A 1 10.83 -20.50 6.97
CA ARG A 1 11.01 -20.40 5.50
C ARG A 1 10.03 -19.44 4.79
N GLN A 2 8.97 -18.95 5.43
CA GLN A 2 8.00 -18.02 4.80
C GLN A 2 8.58 -16.64 4.44
N LEU A 3 9.58 -16.16 5.18
CA LEU A 3 10.16 -14.83 4.96
C LEU A 3 10.82 -14.70 3.57
N THR A 4 11.55 -15.71 3.11
CA THR A 4 12.22 -15.71 1.80
C THR A 4 11.22 -15.64 0.64
N GLN A 5 10.08 -16.31 0.75
CA GLN A 5 9.03 -16.28 -0.27
C GLN A 5 8.34 -14.91 -0.31
N PHE A 6 8.15 -14.26 0.84
CA PHE A 6 7.64 -12.89 0.90
C PHE A 6 8.60 -11.88 0.25
N TYR A 7 9.91 -11.98 0.51
CA TYR A 7 10.91 -11.13 -0.16
C TYR A 7 10.88 -11.31 -1.68
N ALA A 8 10.66 -12.53 -2.17
CA ALA A 8 10.61 -12.84 -3.60
C ALA A 8 9.30 -12.37 -4.27
N SER A 9 8.19 -12.27 -3.53
CA SER A 9 6.90 -11.80 -4.06
C SER A 9 6.74 -10.28 -4.05
N LEU A 10 7.69 -9.55 -3.47
CA LEU A 10 7.62 -8.09 -3.48
C LEU A 10 7.76 -7.52 -4.90
N PRO A 11 6.95 -6.54 -5.27
CA PRO A 11 7.11 -5.84 -6.53
C PRO A 11 8.44 -5.07 -6.57
N SER A 12 9.00 -4.91 -7.77
CA SER A 12 10.13 -4.03 -7.99
C SER A 12 9.74 -2.58 -7.70
N HIS A 13 10.69 -1.75 -7.27
CA HIS A 13 10.46 -0.32 -7.06
C HIS A 13 9.78 0.36 -8.26
N ASP A 14 10.17 -0.02 -9.49
CA ASP A 14 9.64 0.57 -10.72
C ASP A 14 8.17 0.19 -10.99
N ALA A 15 7.65 -0.83 -10.32
CA ALA A 15 6.24 -1.23 -10.39
C ALA A 15 5.33 -0.42 -9.43
N LEU A 16 5.90 0.47 -8.61
CA LEU A 16 5.13 1.28 -7.65
C LEU A 16 3.93 2.01 -8.29
N PRO A 17 4.05 2.71 -9.45
CA PRO A 17 2.91 3.38 -10.06
C PRO A 17 1.77 2.42 -10.41
N ASP A 18 2.10 1.21 -10.87
CA ASP A 18 1.09 0.21 -11.23
C ASP A 18 0.45 -0.43 -10.00
N GLN A 19 1.21 -0.60 -8.90
CA GLN A 19 0.63 -1.02 -7.61
C GLN A 19 -0.35 0.02 -7.07
N ILE A 20 -0.03 1.32 -7.16
CA ILE A 20 -0.93 2.40 -6.75
C ILE A 20 -2.19 2.41 -7.63
N LYS A 21 -2.04 2.30 -8.95
CA LYS A 21 -3.20 2.20 -9.85
C LYS A 21 -4.10 1.02 -9.50
N ARG A 22 -3.51 -0.15 -9.19
CA ARG A 22 -4.26 -1.34 -8.78
C ARG A 22 -5.01 -1.12 -7.48
N LEU A 23 -4.38 -0.48 -6.49
CA LEU A 23 -5.02 -0.11 -5.22
C LEU A 23 -6.25 0.78 -5.45
N LEU A 24 -6.11 1.82 -6.28
CA LEU A 24 -7.19 2.74 -6.60
C LEU A 24 -8.33 2.04 -7.37
N ALA A 25 -8.00 1.20 -8.36
CA ALA A 25 -8.99 0.41 -9.08
C ALA A 25 -9.77 -0.56 -8.17
N SER A 26 -9.12 -1.13 -7.16
CA SER A 26 -9.79 -1.96 -6.16
C SER A 26 -10.76 -1.14 -5.30
N ALA A 27 -10.41 0.10 -4.94
CA ALA A 27 -11.29 0.99 -4.19
C ALA A 27 -12.54 1.35 -5.00
N ASP A 28 -12.38 1.69 -6.28
CA ASP A 28 -13.49 1.98 -7.20
C ASP A 28 -14.41 0.76 -7.36
N LYS A 29 -13.84 -0.44 -7.54
CA LYS A 29 -14.60 -1.70 -7.65
C LYS A 29 -15.46 -1.99 -6.41
N ASN A 30 -14.99 -1.59 -5.23
CA ASN A 30 -15.72 -1.74 -3.98
C ASN A 30 -16.69 -0.56 -3.69
N GLY A 31 -16.80 0.40 -4.61
CA GLY A 31 -17.70 1.54 -4.49
C GLY A 31 -17.28 2.54 -3.41
N LEU A 32 -15.97 2.66 -3.15
CA LEU A 32 -15.45 3.66 -2.22
C LEU A 32 -15.34 5.02 -2.91
N GLN A 33 -15.88 6.07 -2.29
CA GLN A 33 -15.66 7.44 -2.76
C GLN A 33 -14.31 7.93 -2.25
N LEU A 34 -13.40 8.23 -3.16
CA LEU A 34 -12.05 8.72 -2.87
C LEU A 34 -12.00 10.25 -3.02
N SER A 35 -11.40 10.95 -2.05
CA SER A 35 -11.14 12.39 -2.19
C SER A 35 -9.81 12.65 -2.91
N GLN A 36 -8.70 12.21 -2.30
CA GLN A 36 -7.35 12.29 -2.85
C GLN A 36 -6.46 11.31 -2.10
N ALA A 37 -5.76 10.43 -2.81
CA ALA A 37 -4.78 9.54 -2.21
C ALA A 37 -3.41 10.23 -2.16
N ASP A 38 -2.78 10.27 -0.99
CA ASP A 38 -1.41 10.76 -0.83
C ASP A 38 -0.46 9.58 -0.58
N TYR A 39 0.75 9.64 -1.13
CA TYR A 39 1.77 8.62 -0.85
C TYR A 39 3.17 9.22 -0.69
N LYS A 40 3.97 8.63 0.19
CA LYS A 40 5.35 9.03 0.44
C LYS A 40 6.25 7.83 0.70
N ALA A 41 7.51 7.94 0.28
CA ALA A 41 8.52 6.98 0.68
C ALA A 41 8.85 7.15 2.17
N LEU A 42 8.99 6.04 2.88
CA LEU A 42 9.54 5.96 4.22
C LEU A 42 10.94 5.34 4.10
N PRO A 43 12.00 6.16 4.08
CA PRO A 43 13.36 5.65 4.00
C PRO A 43 13.66 4.85 5.25
N GLN A 44 14.15 3.63 5.09
CA GLN A 44 14.62 2.82 6.19
C GLN A 44 16.07 2.44 5.91
N ALA A 45 16.97 2.86 6.80
CA ALA A 45 18.38 2.51 6.68
C ALA A 45 18.56 1.00 6.86
N ASN A 46 19.45 0.41 6.07
CA ASN A 46 19.90 -0.99 6.18
C ASN A 46 18.84 -2.07 5.94
N THR A 47 17.78 -1.79 5.17
CA THR A 47 16.77 -2.81 4.80
C THR A 47 16.84 -3.18 3.32
N ALA A 48 16.57 -4.45 3.01
CA ALA A 48 16.44 -4.94 1.64
C ALA A 48 15.11 -4.53 0.95
N MET A 49 14.30 -3.69 1.62
CA MET A 49 12.97 -3.26 1.21
C MET A 49 12.80 -1.76 1.41
N LEU A 50 11.97 -1.15 0.57
CA LEU A 50 11.47 0.20 0.75
C LEU A 50 9.99 0.14 1.16
N ARG A 51 9.58 1.08 2.01
CA ARG A 51 8.21 1.22 2.47
C ARG A 51 7.61 2.49 1.86
N TYR A 52 6.41 2.36 1.29
CA TYR A 52 5.62 3.49 0.83
C TYR A 52 4.38 3.60 1.67
N GLN A 53 4.27 4.69 2.43
CA GLN A 53 3.06 4.99 3.17
C GLN A 53 2.07 5.61 2.20
N ILE A 54 0.86 5.07 2.18
CA ILE A 54 -0.27 5.53 1.37
C ILE A 54 -1.39 5.91 2.32
N VAL A 55 -1.92 7.12 2.18
CA VAL A 55 -3.08 7.60 2.92
C VAL A 55 -4.25 7.67 1.96
N LEU A 56 -5.30 6.90 2.26
CA LEU A 56 -6.51 6.82 1.46
C LEU A 56 -7.69 7.32 2.30
N PRO A 57 -8.08 8.59 2.15
CA PRO A 57 -9.35 9.09 2.69
C PRO A 57 -10.50 8.57 1.82
N VAL A 58 -11.41 7.82 2.45
CA VAL A 58 -12.55 7.20 1.79
C VAL A 58 -13.85 7.56 2.49
N LYS A 59 -14.93 7.63 1.73
CA LYS A 59 -16.29 7.70 2.25
C LYS A 59 -17.11 6.56 1.67
N ALA A 60 -17.66 5.73 2.55
CA ALA A 60 -18.52 4.60 2.18
C ALA A 60 -19.23 4.03 3.42
N GLU A 61 -20.13 3.08 3.19
CA GLU A 61 -20.64 2.22 4.26
C GLU A 61 -19.51 1.36 4.84
N TYR A 62 -19.49 1.19 6.17
CA TYR A 62 -18.44 0.45 6.86
C TYR A 62 -18.17 -0.97 6.31
N PRO A 63 -19.19 -1.79 5.96
CA PRO A 63 -18.95 -3.11 5.37
C PRO A 63 -18.16 -3.05 4.05
N LYS A 64 -18.39 -2.04 3.20
CA LYS A 64 -17.67 -1.87 1.92
C LYS A 64 -16.19 -1.58 2.13
N ILE A 65 -15.86 -0.82 3.19
CA ILE A 65 -14.47 -0.54 3.57
C ILE A 65 -13.75 -1.83 3.98
N LEU A 66 -14.41 -2.70 4.76
CA LEU A 66 -13.85 -3.99 5.14
C LEU A 66 -13.68 -4.92 3.93
N SER A 67 -14.67 -5.00 3.03
CA SER A 67 -14.57 -5.78 1.79
C SER A 67 -13.42 -5.30 0.89
N PHE A 68 -13.24 -3.98 0.79
CA PHE A 68 -12.09 -3.39 0.09
C PHE A 68 -10.76 -3.82 0.71
N LEU A 69 -10.60 -3.71 2.03
CA LEU A 69 -9.35 -4.09 2.70
C LEU A 69 -9.05 -5.58 2.51
N GLN A 70 -10.05 -6.45 2.69
CA GLN A 70 -9.89 -7.89 2.53
C GLN A 70 -9.49 -8.27 1.09
N SER A 71 -10.24 -7.80 0.10
CA SER A 71 -9.98 -8.09 -1.32
C SER A 71 -8.64 -7.54 -1.77
N THR A 72 -8.33 -6.29 -1.41
CA THR A 72 -7.07 -5.64 -1.81
C THR A 72 -5.86 -6.32 -1.19
N MET A 73 -5.89 -6.67 0.09
CA MET A 73 -4.76 -7.36 0.75
C MET A 73 -4.59 -8.80 0.26
N GLN A 74 -5.68 -9.45 -0.17
CA GLN A 74 -5.62 -10.76 -0.82
C GLN A 74 -4.98 -10.67 -2.22
N GLU A 75 -5.30 -9.62 -2.97
CA GLU A 75 -4.75 -9.36 -4.31
C GLU A 75 -3.32 -8.80 -4.30
N MET A 76 -2.96 -8.06 -3.25
CA MET A 76 -1.69 -7.35 -3.09
C MET A 76 -1.03 -7.79 -1.77
N PRO A 77 -0.34 -8.94 -1.75
CA PRO A 77 0.25 -9.49 -0.53
C PRO A 77 1.38 -8.61 0.04
N SER A 78 1.91 -7.68 -0.75
CA SER A 78 2.89 -6.67 -0.33
C SER A 78 2.27 -5.41 0.27
N LEU A 79 0.94 -5.34 0.38
CA LEU A 79 0.22 -4.21 0.98
C LEU A 79 -0.25 -4.59 2.40
N ALA A 80 0.00 -3.72 3.37
CA ALA A 80 -0.45 -3.90 4.75
C ALA A 80 -1.25 -2.69 5.23
N LEU A 81 -2.23 -2.94 6.11
CA LEU A 81 -2.89 -1.89 6.88
C LEU A 81 -2.04 -1.53 8.09
N GLU A 82 -1.64 -0.26 8.17
CA GLU A 82 -0.89 0.28 9.31
C GLU A 82 -1.84 0.90 10.34
N SER A 83 -2.83 1.68 9.89
CA SER A 83 -3.88 2.18 10.77
C SER A 83 -5.16 2.52 10.00
N MET A 84 -6.29 2.53 10.72
CA MET A 84 -7.59 2.94 10.21
C MET A 84 -8.25 3.87 11.24
N GLN A 85 -8.62 5.07 10.83
CA GLN A 85 -9.47 5.97 11.62
C GLN A 85 -10.85 6.07 10.97
N LEU A 86 -11.89 6.06 11.78
CA LEU A 86 -13.29 6.10 11.33
C LEU A 86 -14.00 7.28 12.02
N LYS A 87 -14.77 8.03 11.24
CA LYS A 87 -15.62 9.11 11.72
C LYS A 87 -17.03 8.94 11.13
N ARG A 88 -18.03 8.90 12.00
CA ARG A 88 -19.44 8.87 11.60
C ARG A 88 -20.00 10.28 11.64
N ALA A 89 -20.67 10.71 10.57
CA ALA A 89 -21.23 12.07 10.48
C ALA A 89 -22.49 12.26 11.35
N ALA A 90 -23.33 11.23 11.45
CA ALA A 90 -24.54 11.23 12.28
C ALA A 90 -24.86 9.80 12.74
N ILE A 91 -25.54 9.65 13.87
CA ILE A 91 -25.93 8.34 14.44
C ILE A 91 -26.75 7.53 13.43
N ASP A 92 -27.54 8.21 12.60
CA ASP A 92 -28.46 7.60 11.63
C ASP A 92 -27.79 7.34 10.27
N SER A 93 -26.53 7.73 10.09
CA SER A 93 -25.81 7.55 8.83
C SER A 93 -25.12 6.19 8.77
N SER A 94 -25.45 5.41 7.74
CA SER A 94 -24.77 4.16 7.39
C SER A 94 -23.36 4.39 6.81
N GLU A 95 -23.14 5.58 6.23
CA GLU A 95 -21.84 5.99 5.70
C GLU A 95 -20.91 6.51 6.80
N VAL A 96 -19.63 6.21 6.64
CA VAL A 96 -18.54 6.70 7.47
C VAL A 96 -17.46 7.31 6.60
N GLU A 97 -16.81 8.35 7.13
CA GLU A 97 -15.54 8.82 6.63
C GLU A 97 -14.44 7.99 7.28
N ALA A 98 -13.57 7.40 6.48
CA ALA A 98 -12.42 6.66 6.98
C ALA A 98 -11.12 7.20 6.41
N ARG A 99 -10.08 7.21 7.25
CA ARG A 99 -8.71 7.46 6.84
C ARG A 99 -7.94 6.16 6.99
N LEU A 100 -7.58 5.56 5.85
CA LEU A 100 -6.81 4.33 5.81
C LEU A 100 -5.34 4.69 5.59
N GLN A 101 -4.47 4.27 6.50
CA GLN A 101 -3.03 4.35 6.33
C GLN A 101 -2.51 2.96 6.00
N LEU A 102 -2.02 2.81 4.77
CA LEU A 102 -1.51 1.57 4.21
C LEU A 102 0.00 1.70 4.00
N VAL A 103 0.71 0.58 4.09
CA VAL A 103 2.12 0.49 3.74
C VAL A 103 2.28 -0.52 2.62
N LEU A 104 2.82 -0.07 1.49
CA LEU A 104 3.24 -0.93 0.40
C LEU A 104 4.75 -1.22 0.54
N PHE A 105 5.08 -2.50 0.60
CA PHE A 105 6.45 -2.99 0.60
C PHE A 105 6.90 -3.23 -0.84
N VAL A 106 8.06 -2.67 -1.21
CA VAL A 106 8.69 -2.92 -2.51
C VAL A 106 10.15 -3.31 -2.33
N GLN A 107 10.72 -4.02 -3.29
CA GLN A 107 12.14 -4.35 -3.26
C GLN A 107 12.98 -3.07 -3.26
N ALA A 108 14.01 -3.01 -2.40
CA ALA A 108 14.98 -1.94 -2.51
C ALA A 108 15.68 -2.03 -3.86
N LYS A 109 15.83 -0.90 -4.55
CA LYS A 109 16.67 -0.84 -5.74
C LYS A 109 18.07 -1.24 -5.31
N ARG A 110 18.51 -2.46 -5.66
CA ARG A 110 19.92 -2.84 -5.49
C ARG A 110 20.72 -1.79 -6.24
N ALA A 111 21.45 -0.94 -5.51
CA ALA A 111 22.47 -0.12 -6.11
C ALA A 111 23.34 -1.09 -6.93
N LYS A 112 23.49 -0.84 -8.23
CA LYS A 112 24.41 -1.62 -9.05
C LYS A 112 25.75 -1.56 -8.34
N THR A 113 26.19 -2.69 -7.76
CA THR A 113 27.59 -2.84 -7.35
C THR A 113 28.40 -2.52 -8.60
N ASN A 114 29.07 -1.39 -8.60
CA ASN A 114 29.97 -1.01 -9.66
C ASN A 114 31.11 -2.04 -9.65
N LYS A 115 30.99 -3.07 -10.50
CA LYS A 115 32.08 -3.98 -10.81
C LYS A 115 32.89 -3.27 -11.90
N GLY A 116 33.93 -2.54 -11.49
CA GLY A 116 34.81 -1.86 -12.43
C GLY A 116 36.00 -1.20 -11.73
N ALA A 117 37.19 -1.64 -12.15
CA ALA A 117 38.50 -1.00 -12.01
C ALA A 117 39.25 -1.14 -10.68
N GLY A 118 40.10 -2.16 -10.66
CA GLY A 118 41.27 -2.33 -9.82
C GLY A 118 42.13 -3.44 -10.42
N HIS A 119 42.50 -3.29 -11.69
CA HIS A 119 43.71 -3.91 -12.23
C HIS A 119 44.88 -3.13 -11.64
N GLU A 120 45.75 -3.82 -10.90
CA GLU A 120 47.23 -3.87 -11.04
C GLU A 120 47.83 -4.53 -9.81
#